data_AF-A0A3C0GLK2-F1
#
_entry.id   AF-A0A3C0GLK2-F1
#
_cell.length_a   1.000
_cell.length_b   1.000
_cell.length_c   1.000
_cell.angle_alpha   90.00
_cell.angle_beta   90.00
_cell.angle_gamma   90.00
#
_symmetry.space_group_name_H-M   'P 1'
#
loop_
_entity.id
_entity.type
_entity.pdbx_description
1 polymer ?
#
loop_
_entity_poly.entity_id
_entity_poly.type
_entity_poly.pdbx_seq_one_letter_code
_entity_poly.pdbx_strand_id
1 'polypeptide(L)'
;RNLQVGINPSLTMLRDDLSLNLGVNLVYGMDLENSESNFYIYPAVTASYRLLDETVIAYGGVTGELKQNSYYDFVEGNPFVSPTLTIAPTDSQYNAYVGFK
;
A
#
# COMPACT_ATOMS: atom_id res chain seq x y z
N ARG A 1 -5.49 -15.65 14.63
CA ARG A 1 -6.12 -15.39 13.32
C ARG A 1 -6.21 -13.89 13.20
N ASN A 2 -5.71 -13.33 12.09
CA ASN A 2 -5.68 -11.89 11.87
C ASN A 2 -6.84 -11.47 10.97
N LEU A 3 -7.61 -10.46 11.39
CA LEU A 3 -8.65 -9.81 10.61
C LEU A 3 -8.25 -8.36 10.38
N GLN A 4 -8.43 -7.85 9.16
CA GLN A 4 -8.17 -6.46 8.82
C GLN A 4 -9.37 -5.87 8.10
N VAL A 5 -9.76 -4.65 8.48
CA VAL A 5 -10.77 -3.86 7.79
C VAL A 5 -10.19 -2.49 7.54
N GLY A 6 -10.34 -1.97 6.32
CA GLY A 6 -9.80 -0.67 5.97
C GLY A 6 -10.72 0.16 5.09
N ILE A 7 -10.53 1.47 5.15
CA ILE A 7 -11.15 2.45 4.25
C ILE A 7 -10.05 3.32 3.64
N ASN A 8 -10.28 3.79 2.41
CA ASN A 8 -9.32 4.61 1.67
C ASN A 8 -10.03 5.85 1.13
N PRO A 9 -10.32 6.86 1.97
CA PRO A 9 -10.82 8.14 1.47
C PRO A 9 -9.75 8.79 0.58
N SER A 10 -10.16 9.29 -0.57
CA SER A 10 -9.27 9.93 -1.55
C SER A 10 -9.95 11.07 -2.28
N LEU A 11 -9.15 12.06 -2.67
CA LEU A 11 -9.53 13.17 -3.52
C LEU A 11 -8.60 13.21 -4.74
N THR A 12 -9.19 13.14 -5.93
CA THR A 12 -8.47 13.29 -7.20
C THR A 12 -8.70 14.69 -7.76
N MET A 13 -7.61 15.39 -8.08
CA MET A 13 -7.60 16.67 -8.74
C MET A 13 -6.96 16.52 -10.11
N LEU A 14 -7.68 16.95 -11.15
CA LEU A 14 -7.22 16.94 -12.53
C LEU A 14 -7.12 18.38 -13.03
N ARG A 15 -5.97 18.72 -13.60
CA ARG A 15 -5.74 19.90 -14.43
C ARG A 15 -5.13 19.43 -15.75
N ASP A 16 -5.12 20.29 -16.76
CA ASP A 16 -4.73 19.99 -18.15
C ASP A 16 -3.65 18.89 -18.27
N ASP A 17 -2.49 19.11 -17.67
CA ASP A 17 -1.37 18.15 -17.71
C ASP A 17 -1.02 17.53 -16.35
N LEU A 18 -1.70 17.92 -15.28
CA LEU A 18 -1.40 17.50 -13.90
C LEU A 18 -2.53 16.67 -13.31
N SER A 19 -2.19 15.47 -12.84
CA SER A 19 -3.06 14.65 -11.99
C SER A 19 -2.47 14.54 -10.60
N LEU A 20 -3.29 14.80 -9.59
CA LEU A 20 -2.92 14.69 -8.18
C LEU A 20 -3.98 13.84 -7.46
N ASN A 21 -3.56 12.77 -6.82
CA ASN A 21 -4.39 11.98 -5.91
C ASN A 21 -3.89 12.20 -4.49
N LEU A 22 -4.80 12.68 -3.63
CA LEU A 22 -4.56 12.86 -2.21
C LEU A 22 -5.44 11.87 -1.46
N GLY A 23 -4.84 10.82 -0.91
CA GLY A 23 -5.55 9.81 -0.14
C GLY A 23 -4.84 9.44 1.15
N VAL A 24 -5.57 8.72 1.99
CA VAL A 24 -5.05 8.09 3.21
C VAL A 24 -5.70 6.71 3.35
N ASN A 25 -4.93 5.72 3.80
CA ASN A 25 -5.43 4.39 4.09
C ASN A 25 -5.57 4.26 5.61
N LEU A 26 -6.78 4.01 6.08
CA LEU A 26 -7.07 3.80 7.49
C LEU A 26 -7.41 2.32 7.66
N VAL A 27 -6.64 1.61 8.47
CA VAL A 27 -6.80 0.16 8.65
C VAL A 27 -6.92 -0.17 10.13
N TYR A 28 -7.92 -0.97 10.48
CA TYR A 28 -8.08 -1.57 11.79
C TYR A 28 -7.77 -3.06 11.71
N GLY A 29 -6.76 -3.49 12.44
CA GLY A 29 -6.32 -4.89 12.54
C GLY A 29 -6.70 -5.49 13.90
N MET A 30 -7.17 -6.73 13.88
CA MET A 30 -7.47 -7.52 15.07
C MET A 30 -6.75 -8.87 15.00
N ASP A 31 -5.98 -9.19 16.03
CA ASP A 31 -5.48 -10.54 16.26
C ASP A 31 -6.41 -11.26 17.25
N LEU A 32 -7.24 -12.15 16.72
CA LEU A 32 -8.22 -12.91 17.51
C LEU A 32 -7.57 -13.97 18.42
N GLU A 33 -6.32 -14.38 18.15
CA GLU A 33 -5.60 -15.34 19.01
C GLU A 33 -5.01 -14.65 20.22
N ASN A 34 -4.41 -13.47 20.03
CA ASN A 34 -3.77 -12.70 21.10
C ASN A 34 -4.71 -11.69 21.77
N SER A 35 -5.93 -11.52 21.24
CA SER A 35 -6.91 -10.51 21.70
C SER A 35 -6.36 -9.08 21.65
N GLU A 36 -5.48 -8.80 20.68
CA GLU A 36 -4.89 -7.49 20.45
C GLU A 36 -5.56 -6.80 19.26
N SER A 37 -5.69 -5.48 19.32
CA SER A 37 -6.14 -4.68 18.18
C SER A 37 -5.26 -3.47 17.97
N ASN A 38 -5.07 -3.11 16.71
CA ASN A 38 -4.18 -2.04 16.29
C ASN A 38 -4.85 -1.20 15.20
N PHE A 39 -4.62 0.11 15.23
CA PHE A 39 -5.08 1.04 14.22
C PHE A 39 -3.88 1.63 13.47
N TYR A 40 -3.97 1.63 12.14
CA TYR A 40 -2.89 2.03 11.25
C TYR A 40 -3.36 3.10 10.29
N ILE A 41 -2.47 4.04 10.00
CA ILE A 41 -2.72 5.16 9.08
C ILE A 41 -1.55 5.20 8.10
N TYR A 42 -1.87 5.17 6.81
CA TYR A 42 -0.86 5.22 5.76
C TYR A 42 -1.14 6.33 4.75
N PRO A 43 -0.11 6.99 4.21
CA PRO A 43 -0.29 7.91 3.10
C PRO A 43 -0.73 7.16 1.83
N ALA A 44 -1.53 7.80 0.99
CA ALA A 44 -1.84 7.34 -0.36
C ALA A 44 -1.84 8.53 -1.32
N VAL A 45 -0.67 9.16 -1.46
CA VAL A 45 -0.49 10.40 -2.23
C VAL A 45 0.31 10.11 -3.49
N THR A 46 -0.22 10.48 -4.64
CA THR A 46 0.47 10.31 -5.93
C THR A 46 0.27 11.55 -6.80
N ALA A 47 1.27 11.91 -7.59
CA ALA A 47 1.16 12.96 -8.59
C ALA A 47 1.76 12.50 -9.93
N SER A 48 1.21 12.97 -11.03
CA SER A 48 1.76 12.77 -12.36
C SER A 48 1.58 14.00 -13.22
N TYR A 49 2.59 14.33 -14.01
CA TYR A 49 2.61 15.45 -14.92
C TYR A 49 3.00 15.01 -16.33
N ARG A 50 2.21 15.44 -17.32
CA ARG A 50 2.42 15.17 -18.73
C ARG A 50 3.37 16.21 -19.33
N LEU A 51 4.48 15.78 -19.92
CA LEU A 51 5.54 16.67 -20.40
C LEU A 51 5.44 17.04 -21.89
N LEU A 52 5.36 16.05 -22.78
CA LEU A 52 5.45 16.22 -24.24
C LEU A 52 4.34 15.41 -24.90
N ASP A 53 3.35 16.07 -25.51
CA ASP A 53 2.30 15.47 -26.36
C ASP A 53 1.81 14.09 -25.87
N GLU A 54 1.57 13.97 -24.56
CA GLU A 54 1.16 12.73 -23.86
C GLU A 54 2.15 11.55 -23.90
N THR A 55 3.31 11.67 -24.55
CA THR A 55 4.28 10.59 -24.76
C THR A 55 5.20 10.37 -23.57
N VAL A 56 5.48 11.41 -22.78
CA VAL A 56 6.32 11.32 -21.58
C VAL A 56 5.56 11.84 -20.36
N ILE A 57 5.47 11.02 -19.31
CA ILE A 57 4.81 11.36 -18.05
C ILE A 57 5.81 11.26 -16.91
N ALA A 58 6.08 12.38 -16.23
CA ALA A 58 6.76 12.36 -14.94
C ALA A 58 5.76 11.95 -13.87
N TYR A 59 6.13 11.04 -12.97
CA TYR A 59 5.24 10.61 -11.89
C TYR A 59 6.01 10.33 -10.61
N GLY A 60 5.29 10.38 -9.50
CA GLY A 60 5.83 10.04 -8.20
C GLY A 60 4.74 9.92 -7.16
N GLY A 61 5.09 9.40 -6.00
CA GLY A 61 4.14 9.24 -4.92
C GLY A 61 4.80 8.79 -3.64
N VAL A 62 4.02 8.92 -2.57
CA VAL A 62 4.28 8.31 -1.27
C VAL A 62 3.04 7.54 -0.87
N THR A 63 3.19 6.23 -0.75
CA THR A 63 2.12 5.32 -0.37
C THR A 63 2.54 4.49 0.83
N GLY A 64 1.59 3.92 1.55
CA GLY A 64 1.85 2.93 2.57
C GLY A 64 0.66 1.98 2.70
N GLU A 65 0.91 0.84 3.31
CA GLU A 65 -0.11 -0.20 3.48
C GLU A 65 0.22 -1.15 4.63
N LEU A 66 -0.83 -1.75 5.18
CA LEU A 66 -0.71 -2.95 6.00
C LEU A 66 -0.93 -4.16 5.09
N LYS A 67 0.16 -4.82 4.68
CA LYS A 67 0.10 -5.95 3.75
C LYS A 67 -0.22 -7.23 4.50
N GLN A 68 -1.39 -7.82 4.25
CA GLN A 68 -1.71 -9.16 4.74
C GLN A 68 -0.88 -10.19 3.96
N ASN A 69 0.08 -10.83 4.62
CA ASN A 69 0.83 -11.93 4.02
C ASN A 69 0.08 -13.26 4.16
N SER A 70 0.30 -14.17 3.21
CA SER A 70 -0.16 -15.56 3.26
C SER A 70 1.00 -16.54 3.13
N TYR A 71 0.80 -17.79 3.59
CA TYR A 71 1.81 -18.86 3.45
C TYR A 71 2.17 -19.11 1.99
N TYR A 72 1.16 -19.05 1.11
CA TYR A 72 1.33 -19.21 -0.32
C TYR A 72 2.31 -18.18 -0.89
N ASP A 73 2.17 -16.90 -0.49
CA ASP A 73 3.07 -15.82 -0.95
C ASP A 73 4.53 -16.09 -0.58
N PHE A 74 4.79 -16.66 0.60
CA PHE A 74 6.14 -17.01 1.04
C PHE A 74 6.71 -18.22 0.29
N VAL A 75 5.90 -19.25 0.03
CA VAL A 75 6.30 -20.44 -0.73
C VAL A 75 6.62 -20.09 -2.19
N GLU A 76 5.87 -19.17 -2.79
CA GLU A 76 6.13 -18.71 -4.17
C GLU A 76 7.48 -18.00 -4.29
N GLY A 77 7.84 -17.17 -3.30
CA GLY A 77 9.16 -16.52 -3.24
C GLY A 77 10.30 -17.47 -2.84
N ASN A 78 10.00 -18.48 -2.02
CA ASN A 78 10.95 -19.50 -1.59
C ASN A 78 10.24 -20.81 -1.19
N PRO A 79 10.33 -21.88 -2.01
CA PRO A 79 9.62 -23.13 -1.73
C PRO A 79 10.18 -23.93 -0.54
N PHE A 80 11.27 -23.48 0.08
CA PHE A 80 11.90 -24.14 1.24
C PHE A 80 11.48 -23.53 2.60
N VAL A 81 10.41 -22.73 2.64
CA VAL A 81 9.88 -22.16 3.89
C VAL A 81 9.28 -23.24 4.80
N SER A 82 9.40 -23.07 6.12
CA SER A 82 8.85 -24.02 7.10
C SER A 82 7.32 -24.03 7.07
N PRO A 83 6.66 -25.21 7.07
CA PRO A 83 5.21 -25.32 7.24
C PRO A 83 4.68 -24.73 8.56
N THR A 84 5.55 -24.54 9.56
CA THR A 84 5.22 -23.95 10.86
C THR A 84 5.61 -22.46 10.95
N LEU A 85 5.87 -21.80 9.82
CA LEU A 85 6.24 -20.39 9.80
C LEU A 85 5.08 -19.52 10.30
N THR A 86 5.36 -18.70 11.32
CA THR A 86 4.42 -17.69 11.81
C THR A 86 4.29 -16.58 10.77
N ILE A 87 3.07 -16.39 10.25
CA ILE A 87 2.78 -15.36 9.25
C ILE A 87 2.07 -14.19 9.91
N ALA A 88 2.76 -13.05 9.93
CA ALA A 88 2.21 -11.78 10.39
C ALA A 88 2.03 -10.82 9.20
N PRO A 89 1.10 -9.86 9.27
CA PRO A 89 1.03 -8.76 8.33
C PRO A 89 2.33 -7.94 8.32
N THR A 90 2.71 -7.40 7.16
CA THR A 90 3.84 -6.45 7.03
C THR A 90 3.34 -5.03 7.11
N ASP A 91 3.84 -4.27 8.07
CA ASP A 91 3.62 -2.83 8.18
C ASP A 91 4.56 -2.07 7.22
N SER A 92 4.04 -1.63 6.07
CA SER A 92 4.77 -0.84 5.08
C SER A 92 4.41 0.64 5.22
N GLN A 93 5.05 1.30 6.19
CA GLN A 93 4.70 2.65 6.62
C GLN A 93 4.85 3.70 5.50
N TYR A 94 5.96 3.65 4.76
CA TYR A 94 6.26 4.60 3.70
C TYR A 94 6.98 3.94 2.53
N ASN A 95 6.43 4.09 1.34
CA ASN A 95 7.02 3.74 0.06
C ASN A 95 6.97 4.98 -0.83
N ALA A 96 8.13 5.59 -1.06
CA ALA A 96 8.27 6.76 -1.89
C ALA A 96 8.95 6.39 -3.22
N TYR A 97 8.43 6.93 -4.31
CA TYR A 97 8.97 6.70 -5.65
C TYR A 97 8.83 7.92 -6.54
N VAL A 98 9.71 8.00 -7.53
CA VAL A 98 9.68 8.99 -8.61
C VAL A 98 10.19 8.32 -9.88
N GLY A 99 9.63 8.68 -11.03
CA GLY A 99 9.99 8.08 -12.31
C GLY A 99 9.39 8.80 -13.51
N PHE A 100 9.67 8.24 -14.68
CA PHE A 100 9.10 8.66 -15.96
C PHE A 100 8.51 7.45 -16.65
N LYS A 101 7.35 7.62 -17.28
CA LYS A 101 6.68 6.64 -18.13
C LYS A 101 6.65 7.13 -19.57
#